data_AF-A0A2R4K095-F1
#
_entry.id   AF-A0A2R4K095-F1
#
_cell.length_a   1.000
_cell.length_b   1.000
_cell.length_c   1.000
_cell.angle_alpha   90.00
_cell.angle_beta   90.00
_cell.angle_gamma   90.00
#
_symmetry.space_group_name_H-M   'P 1'
#
loop_
_entity.id
_entity.type
_entity.pdbx_description
1 polymer ?
#
loop_
_entity_poly.entity_id
_entity_poly.type
_entity_poly.pdbx_seq_one_letter_code
_entity_poly.pdbx_strand_id
1 'polypeptide(L)' 'MCVRCEVTTDTPVVVGIVHQNSGPGFVVYACRTCAAHYPPEPDVLSVPLAYTHPPSGKA' A
#
# COMPACT_ATOMS: atom_id res chain seq x y z
N MET A 1 5.57 12.41 3.03
CA MET A 1 4.13 12.58 3.32
C MET A 1 3.53 11.23 3.67
N CYS A 2 2.93 11.07 4.85
CA CYS A 2 2.22 9.83 5.21
C CYS A 2 0.77 9.86 4.69
N VAL A 3 0.33 8.81 4.00
CA VAL A 3 -1.03 8.70 3.45
C VAL A 3 -2.14 8.68 4.52
N ARG A 4 -1.80 8.34 5.78
CA ARG A 4 -2.78 8.20 6.87
C ARG A 4 -2.91 9.46 7.72
N CYS A 5 -1.79 10.00 8.20
CA CYS A 5 -1.78 11.14 9.13
C CYS A 5 -1.36 12.46 8.47
N GLU A 6 -1.02 12.44 7.18
CA GLU A 6 -0.68 13.65 6.40
C GLU A 6 0.56 14.42 6.90
N VAL A 7 1.36 13.80 7.78
CA VAL A 7 2.62 14.38 8.26
C VAL A 7 3.78 13.94 7.37
N THR A 8 4.68 14.86 7.04
CA THR A 8 5.95 14.54 6.37
C THR A 8 6.89 13.83 7.35
N THR A 9 7.54 12.78 6.88
CA THR A 9 8.41 11.94 7.69
C THR A 9 9.68 11.66 6.92
N ASP A 10 10.81 11.63 7.63
CA ASP A 10 12.12 11.27 7.08
C ASP A 10 12.32 9.75 6.99
N THR A 11 11.38 8.96 7.51
CA THR A 11 11.42 7.48 7.49
C THR A 11 10.15 6.88 6.88
N PRO A 12 9.88 7.13 5.58
CA PRO A 12 8.71 6.58 4.91
C PRO A 12 8.82 5.06 4.77
N VAL A 13 7.69 4.37 4.95
CA VAL A 13 7.51 2.93 4.75
C VAL A 13 6.54 2.73 3.59
N VAL A 14 6.87 1.85 2.65
CA VAL A 14 5.97 1.47 1.55
C VAL A 14 4.82 0.63 2.11
N VAL A 15 3.59 1.02 1.82
CA VAL A 15 2.38 0.31 2.28
C VAL A 15 1.46 -0.11 1.12
N GLY A 16 1.84 0.21 -0.11
CA GLY A 16 1.13 -0.21 -1.30
C GLY A 16 1.74 0.37 -2.57
N ILE A 17 1.45 -0.28 -3.69
CA ILE A 17 1.81 0.17 -5.03
C ILE A 17 0.52 0.25 -5.84
N VAL A 18 0.22 1.44 -6.36
CA VAL A 18 -0.93 1.66 -7.23
C VAL A 18 -0.49 1.39 -8.66
N HIS A 19 -0.93 0.25 -9.18
CA HIS A 19 -0.82 -0.05 -10.61
C HIS A 19 -1.94 0.68 -11.37
N GLN A 20 -1.61 1.20 -12.54
CA GLN A 20 -2.57 1.92 -13.39
C GLN A 20 -2.61 1.26 -14.77
N ASN A 21 -3.81 1.24 -15.35
CA ASN A 21 -4.00 0.75 -16.72
C ASN A 21 -3.47 1.75 -17.77
N SER A 22 -3.37 3.03 -17.41
CA SER A 22 -2.82 4.09 -18.25
C SER A 22 -2.06 5.10 -17.39
N GLY A 23 -0.87 5.49 -17.83
CA GLY A 23 0.02 6.39 -17.08
C GLY A 23 0.90 5.64 -16.06
N PRO A 24 1.85 6.34 -15.43
CA PRO A 24 2.70 5.73 -14.42
C PRO A 24 1.91 5.39 -13.15
N GLY A 25 2.17 4.20 -12.60
CA GLY A 25 1.76 3.89 -11.24
C GLY A 25 2.52 4.72 -10.20
N PHE A 26 2.13 4.61 -8.94
CA PHE A 26 2.81 5.32 -7.85
C PHE A 26 2.88 4.48 -6.57
N VAL A 27 3.87 4.78 -5.75
CA VAL A 27 4.10 4.11 -4.46
C VAL A 27 3.39 4.89 -3.36
N VAL A 28 2.67 4.19 -2.50
CA VAL A 28 1.98 4.75 -1.34
C VAL A 28 2.86 4.56 -0.11
N TYR A 29 3.11 5.67 0.59
CA TYR A 29 3.97 5.69 1.77
C TYR A 29 3.20 6.03 3.05
N ALA A 30 3.59 5.42 4.16
CA ALA A 30 3.17 5.78 5.52
C ALA A 30 4.39 6.09 6.42
N CYS A 31 4.18 6.81 7.53
CA CYS A 31 5.21 6.88 8.57
C CYS A 31 5.28 5.56 9.35
N ARG A 32 6.40 5.30 10.03
CA ARG A 32 6.60 4.05 10.79
C ARG A 32 5.45 3.71 11.75
N THR A 33 4.94 4.71 12.47
CA THR A 33 3.81 4.51 13.41
C THR A 33 2.54 4.08 12.69
N CYS A 34 2.23 4.69 11.55
CA CYS A 34 1.02 4.39 10.79
C CYS A 34 1.13 3.13 9.93
N ALA A 35 2.34 2.70 9.57
CA ALA A 35 2.58 1.53 8.73
C ALA A 35 1.99 0.24 9.33
N ALA A 36 1.97 0.12 10.66
CA ALA A 36 1.40 -1.04 11.37
C ALA A 36 -0.12 -1.24 11.14
N HIS A 37 -0.81 -0.24 10.59
CA HIS A 37 -2.23 -0.36 10.24
C HIS A 37 -2.49 -0.91 8.84
N TYR A 38 -1.44 -1.09 8.03
CA TYR A 38 -1.55 -1.68 6.71
C TYR A 38 -1.16 -3.16 6.79
N PRO A 39 -1.85 -4.04 6.05
CA PRO A 39 -1.41 -5.42 5.97
C PRO A 39 0.01 -5.47 5.38
N PRO A 40 0.86 -6.41 5.84
CA PRO A 40 2.14 -6.63 5.17
C PRO A 40 1.88 -6.94 3.70
N GLU A 41 2.76 -6.45 2.82
CA GLU A 41 2.66 -6.77 1.41
C GLU A 41 2.71 -8.30 1.27
N PRO A 42 1.69 -8.92 0.65
CA PRO A 42 1.69 -10.36 0.47
C PRO A 42 2.87 -10.72 -0.43
N ASP A 43 3.70 -11.65 0.02
CA ASP A 43 4.74 -12.20 -0.85
C ASP A 43 4.06 -12.83 -2.07
N VAL A 44 4.46 -12.37 -3.26
CA VAL A 44 3.89 -12.76 -4.56
C VAL A 44 3.98 -14.26 -4.81
N LEU A 45 4.92 -14.95 -4.14
CA LEU A 45 5.07 -16.41 -4.23
C LEU A 45 4.26 -17.17 -3.17
N SER A 46 3.72 -16.47 -2.18
CA SER A 46 3.00 -17.05 -1.03
C SER A 46 1.48 -16.93 -1.13
N VAL A 47 0.94 -16.42 -2.25
CA VAL A 47 -0.50 -16.21 -2.43
C VAL A 47 -1.20 -17.57 -2.64
N PRO A 48 -2.06 -18.04 -1.70
CA PRO A 48 -2.87 -19.23 -1.94
C PRO A 48 -3.81 -18.95 -3.11
N LEU A 49 -4.10 -19.96 -3.94
CA LEU A 49 -5.01 -19.84 -5.10
C LEU A 49 -6.42 -19.33 -4.75
N ALA A 50 -6.74 -19.18 -3.46
CA ALA A 50 -7.98 -18.64 -2.93
C ALA A 50 -7.89 -17.17 -2.44
N TYR A 51 -6.76 -16.46 -2.62
CA TYR A 51 -6.67 -15.04 -2.24
C TYR A 51 -7.66 -14.22 -3.08
N THR A 52 -8.79 -13.89 -2.46
CA THR A 52 -9.80 -13.05 -3.07
C THR A 52 -9.31 -11.62 -2.91
N HIS A 53 -8.99 -10.96 -4.01
CA HIS A 53 -8.63 -9.54 -4.00
C HIS A 53 -9.79 -8.79 -3.32
N PRO A 54 -9.56 -8.05 -2.22
CA PRO A 54 -10.61 -7.21 -1.67
C PRO A 54 -11.05 -6.24 -2.78
N PRO A 55 -12.36 -5.95 -2.91
CA PRO A 55 -12.83 -5.07 -3.97
C PRO A 55 -12.09 -3.75 -3.84
N SER A 56 -11.39 -3.37 -4.91
CA SER A 56 -10.75 -2.07 -5.01
C SER A 56 -11.84 -1.02 -4.85
N GLY A 57 -11.94 -0.45 -3.65
CA GLY A 57 -12.89 0.60 -3.34
C GLY A 57 -12.63 1.76 -4.28
N LYS A 58 -13.46 1.90 -5.31
CA LYS A 58 -13.59 3.14 -6.07
C LYS A 58 -14.19 4.17 -5.11
N ALA A 59 -13.39 5.18 -4.77
CA ALA A 59 -13.93 6.47 -4.33
C ALA A 59 -14.53 7.20 -5.54
#